data_AF-A0A439R3A6-F1
#
_entry.id   AF-A0A439R3A6-F1
#
_cell.length_a   1.000
_cell.length_b   1.000
_cell.length_c   1.000
_cell.angle_alpha   90.00
_cell.angle_beta   90.00
_cell.angle_gamma   90.00
#
_symmetry.space_group_name_H-M   'P 1'
#
loop_
_entity.id
_entity.type
_entity.pdbx_description
1 polymer ?
#
loop_
_entity_poly.entity_id
_entity_poly.type
_entity_poly.pdbx_seq_one_letter_code
_entity_poly.pdbx_strand_id
1 'polypeptide(L)' 'LDFVSDQLTDGRRFRILAVVDDCTRECLALIVDTSLSGIRVARELDRLITERGRPRMIVSDNGSEFTSNVILSWA' A
#
# COMPACT_ATOMS: atom_id res chain seq x y z
N LEU A 1 5.25 4.76 1.23
CA LEU A 1 4.10 3.87 1.45
C LEU A 1 4.51 2.81 2.47
N ASP A 2 3.58 2.26 3.23
CA ASP A 2 3.86 1.32 4.34
C ASP A 2 2.58 0.54 4.72
N PHE A 3 2.72 -0.59 5.43
CA PHE A 3 1.63 -1.37 6.01
C PHE A 3 1.55 -1.22 7.53
N VAL A 4 0.41 -0.73 8.02
CA VAL A 4 0.04 -0.81 9.43
C VAL A 4 -0.79 -2.06 9.67
N SER A 5 -0.55 -2.79 10.76
CA SER A 5 -1.31 -4.01 11.09
C SER A 5 -1.99 -3.86 12.44
N ASP A 6 -3.21 -4.37 12.56
CA ASP A 6 -3.99 -4.33 13.80
C ASP A 6 -4.97 -5.52 13.86
N GLN A 7 -5.73 -5.63 14.96
CA GLN A 7 -6.63 -6.73 15.25
C GLN A 7 -7.97 -6.22 15.78
N LEU A 8 -9.06 -6.77 15.23
CA LEU A 8 -10.42 -6.53 15.75
C LEU A 8 -10.60 -7.22 17.11
N THR A 9 -11.62 -6.79 17.86
CA THR A 9 -11.95 -7.38 19.18
C THR A 9 -12.28 -8.87 19.12
N ASP A 10 -12.66 -9.39 17.96
CA ASP A 10 -12.93 -10.82 17.71
C ASP A 10 -11.68 -11.63 17.29
N GLY A 11 -10.50 -11.01 17.27
CA GLY A 11 -9.23 -11.66 16.95
C GLY A 11 -8.88 -11.69 15.46
N ARG A 12 -9.77 -11.25 14.56
CA ARG A 12 -9.43 -11.13 13.12
C ARG A 12 -8.41 -10.01 12.91
N ARG A 13 -7.30 -10.33 12.25
CA ARG A 13 -6.27 -9.34 11.88
C ARG A 13 -6.66 -8.64 10.60
N PHE A 14 -6.27 -7.38 10.50
CA PHE A 14 -6.35 -6.61 9.26
C PHE A 14 -5.09 -5.77 9.08
N ARG A 15 -4.91 -5.30 7.85
CA ARG A 15 -3.78 -4.43 7.48
C ARG A 15 -4.31 -3.20 6.76
N ILE A 16 -3.54 -2.13 6.85
CA ILE A 16 -3.79 -0.86 6.20
C ILE A 16 -2.58 -0.55 5.33
N LEU A 17 -2.75 -0.48 4.01
CA LEU A 17 -1.75 0.14 3.14
C LEU A 17 -1.92 1.65 3.23
N ALA A 18 -0.91 2.33 3.78
CA ALA A 18 -0.82 3.77 3.85
C ALA A 18 0.02 4.31 2.69
N VAL A 19 -0.59 5.14 1.85
CA VAL A 19 0.08 5.86 0.77
C VAL A 19 0.06 7.35 1.10
N VAL A 20 1.24 7.90 1.32
CA VAL A 20 1.43 9.31 1.67
C VAL A 20 2.39 9.92 0.66
N ASP A 21 2.06 11.11 0.18
CA ASP A 21 2.97 11.91 -0.62
C ASP A 21 4.02 12.55 0.30
N ASP A 22 5.30 12.27 0.02
CA ASP A 22 6.40 12.66 0.92
C ASP A 22 6.64 14.19 0.94
N CYS A 23 6.34 14.87 -0.17
CA CYS A 23 6.57 16.31 -0.32
C CYS A 23 5.49 17.13 0.40
N THR A 24 4.22 16.78 0.16
CA THR A 24 3.05 17.52 0.66
C THR A 24 2.55 17.01 2.00
N ARG A 25 2.96 15.79 2.39
CA ARG A 25 2.40 15.03 3.53
C ARG A 25 0.91 14.73 3.38
N GLU A 26 0.37 14.83 2.16
CA GLU A 26 -1.01 14.41 1.87
C GLU A 26 -1.13 12.89 2.00
N CYS A 27 -2.14 12.44 2.75
CA CYS A 27 -2.54 11.04 2.74
C CYS A 27 -3.36 10.76 1.48
N LEU A 28 -2.75 10.07 0.51
CA LEU A 28 -3.35 9.77 -0.78
C LEU A 28 -4.35 8.61 -0.69
N ALA A 29 -4.04 7.61 0.15
CA ALA A 29 -4.94 6.48 0.40
C ALA A 29 -4.63 5.77 1.73
N LEU A 30 -5.69 5.23 2.33
CA LEU A 30 -5.66 4.23 3.39
C LEU A 30 -6.51 3.04 2.95
N ILE A 31 -5.87 1.95 2.52
CA ILE A 31 -6.58 0.76 2.05
C ILE A 31 -6.57 -0.28 3.17
N VAL A 32 -7.73 -0.48 3.80
CA VAL A 32 -7.98 -1.51 4.83
C VAL A 32 -8.45 -2.79 4.17
N ASP A 33 -7.82 -3.91 4.53
CA ASP A 33 -8.35 -5.24 4.24
C ASP A 33 -7.84 -6.28 5.24
N THR A 34 -8.56 -7.40 5.36
CA THR A 34 -8.10 -8.58 6.10
C THR A 34 -7.00 -9.34 5.36
N SER A 35 -6.92 -9.16 4.03
CA SER A 35 -5.82 -9.67 3.20
C SER A 35 -5.48 -8.67 2.09
N LEU A 36 -4.24 -8.17 2.08
CA LEU A 36 -3.70 -7.29 1.04
C LEU A 36 -2.66 -8.05 0.21
N SER A 37 -3.12 -8.78 -0.81
CA SER A 37 -2.23 -9.45 -1.75
C SER A 37 -1.49 -8.45 -2.64
N GLY A 38 -0.34 -8.84 -3.20
CA GLY A 38 0.41 -8.00 -4.15
C GLY A 38 -0.45 -7.54 -5.34
N ILE A 39 -1.37 -8.39 -5.82
CA ILE A 39 -2.30 -8.03 -6.90
C ILE A 39 -3.27 -6.92 -6.45
N ARG A 40 -3.83 -7.03 -5.23
CA ARG A 40 -4.72 -6.01 -4.66
C ARG A 40 -3.98 -4.69 -4.52
N VAL A 41 -2.75 -4.71 -4.01
CA VAL A 41 -1.91 -3.54 -3.82
C VAL A 41 -1.58 -2.88 -5.16
N ALA A 42 -1.11 -3.62 -6.15
CA ALA A 42 -0.82 -3.11 -7.50
C ALA A 42 -2.04 -2.39 -8.10
N ARG A 43 -3.23 -2.98 -8.00
CA ARG A 43 -4.48 -2.38 -8.48
C ARG A 43 -4.81 -1.04 -7.80
N GLU A 44 -4.61 -0.92 -6.49
CA GLU A 44 -4.85 0.36 -5.80
C GLU A 44 -3.80 1.41 -6.19
N LEU A 45 -2.55 1.01 -6.38
CA LEU A 45 -1.50 1.92 -6.85
C LEU A 45 -1.76 2.40 -8.29
N ASP A 46 -2.17 1.51 -9.19
CA ASP A 46 -2.56 1.86 -10.57
C ASP A 46 -3.72 2.86 -10.59
N ARG A 47 -4.69 2.67 -9.71
CA ARG A 47 -5.81 3.61 -9.56
C ARG A 47 -5.31 4.99 -9.12
N LEU A 48 -4.45 5.06 -8.10
CA LEU A 48 -3.88 6.33 -7.64
C LEU A 48 -3.04 7.02 -8.73
N ILE A 49 -2.25 6.25 -9.48
CA ILE A 49 -1.45 6.76 -10.60
C ILE A 49 -2.36 7.31 -11.71
N THR A 50 -3.49 6.64 -11.98
CA THR A 50 -4.46 7.10 -12.99
C THR A 50 -5.11 8.43 -12.57
N GLU A 51 -5.44 8.57 -11.29
CA GLU A 51 -6.13 9.75 -10.76
C GLU A 51 -5.18 10.96 -10.55
N ARG A 52 -3.92 10.71 -10.16
CA ARG A 52 -2.99 11.76 -9.70
C ARG A 52 -1.70 11.89 -10.50
N GLY A 53 -1.47 10.98 -11.44
CA GLY A 53 -0.23 10.88 -12.20
C GLY A 53 0.81 9.97 -11.53
N ARG A 54 1.79 9.53 -12.33
CA ARG A 54 2.84 8.61 -11.86
C ARG A 54 3.86 9.36 -10.99
N PRO A 55 4.18 8.88 -9.77
CA PRO A 55 5.22 9.48 -8.96
C PRO A 55 6.60 9.24 -9.57
N ARG A 56 7.57 10.10 -9.24
CA ARG A 56 8.97 9.94 -9.67
C ARG A 56 9.69 8.81 -8.95
N MET A 57 9.27 8.53 -7.71
CA MET A 57 9.85 7.51 -6.85
C MET A 57 8.78 7.01 -5.90
N ILE A 58 8.82 5.72 -5.61
CA ILE A 58 8.03 5.10 -4.55
C ILE A 58 9.04 4.61 -3.51
N VAL A 59 8.86 5.04 -2.26
CA VAL A 59 9.65 4.57 -1.12
C VAL A 59 8.76 3.71 -0.24
N SER A 60 9.23 2.51 0.08
CA SER A 60 8.67 1.63 1.10
C SER A 60 9.77 1.34 2.11
N ASP A 61 9.42 1.17 3.38
CA ASP A 61 10.29 0.40 4.25
C ASP A 61 10.21 -1.08 3.81
N ASN A 62 11.34 -1.78 3.82
CA ASN A 62 11.47 -3.14 3.28
C ASN A 62 10.84 -4.19 4.22
N GLY A 63 9.64 -3.94 4.73
CA GLY A 63 8.82 -5.00 5.28
C GLY A 63 8.72 -6.13 4.25
N SER A 64 8.86 -7.38 4.70
CA SER A 64 8.68 -8.58 3.88
C SER A 64 7.41 -8.55 3.01
N GLU A 65 6.43 -7.76 3.42
CA GLU A 65 5.18 -7.45 2.76
C GLU A 65 5.34 -6.87 1.35
N PHE A 66 6.36 -6.04 1.11
CA PHE A 66 6.66 -5.46 -0.21
C PHE A 66 7.62 -6.29 -1.06
N THR A 67 8.16 -7.38 -0.50
CA THR A 67 9.04 -8.30 -1.24
C THR A 67 8.30 -9.35 -2.06
N SER A 68 6.96 -9.28 -2.12
CA SER A 68 6.19 -10.14 -3.02
C SER A 68 6.63 -9.92 -4.47
N ASN A 69 6.97 -11.00 -5.18
CA ASN A 69 7.37 -10.97 -6.60
C ASN A 69 6.39 -10.17 -7.48
N VAL A 70 5.10 -10.15 -7.13
CA VAL A 70 4.08 -9.40 -7.86
C VAL A 70 4.33 -7.88 -7.79
N ILE A 71 4.67 -7.34 -6.62
CA ILE A 71 4.95 -5.91 -6.48
C ILE A 71 6.31 -5.55 -7.09
N LEU A 72 7.30 -6.43 -6.94
CA LEU A 72 8.59 -6.26 -7.60
C LEU A 72 8.46 -6.27 -9.13
N SER A 73 7.52 -7.04 -9.68
CA SER A 73 7.24 -7.05 -11.14
C SER A 73 6.39 -5.88 -11.62
N TRP A 74 5.65 -5.22 -10.71
CA TRP A 74 4.81 -4.07 -11.02
C TRP A 74 5.62 -2.75 -11.05
N ALA A 75 6.63 -2.63 -10.18
CA ALA A 75 7.46 -1.44 -10.02
C ALA A 75 8.41 -1.20 -11.21
#